data_AF-A0A383DDE0-F1
#
_entry.id   AF-A0A383DDE0-F1
#
_cell.length_a   1.000
_cell.length_b   1.000
_cell.length_c   1.000
_cell.angle_alpha   90.00
_cell.angle_beta   90.00
_cell.angle_gamma   90.00
#
_symmetry.space_group_name_H-M   'P 1'
#
loop_
_entity.id
_entity.type
_entity.pdbx_description
1 polymer ?
#
loop_
_entity_poly.entity_id
_entity_poly.type
_entity_poly.pdbx_seq_one_letter_code
_entity_poly.pdbx_strand_id
1 'polypeptide(L)'
;MYKTILVNTSVANLYKTPSFKSELVTQALYGEELLILEQDNNWYKVRQWDNYESWVHSFYLSSSVNITIDKIKKFSKNNLISTAKYFLNVPYLWGGKSQLGFDCSGFVQTVFKSFGIYLPRDSYQQMEYEKLIEIEYSEIKVGDLLFFADNKTVNHVAICIG
;
A
#
# COMPACT_ATOMS: atom_id res chain seq x y z
N MET A 1 -13.80 14.36 11.42
CA MET A 1 -12.59 13.60 11.78
C MET A 1 -12.95 12.14 11.67
N TYR A 2 -12.27 11.38 10.82
CA TYR A 2 -12.65 9.99 10.52
C TYR A 2 -11.70 9.04 11.23
N LYS A 3 -12.23 7.92 11.74
CA LYS A 3 -11.42 6.83 12.28
C LYS A 3 -11.24 5.82 11.17
N THR A 4 -10.01 5.48 10.85
CA THR A 4 -9.69 4.44 9.88
C THR A 4 -8.83 3.37 10.54
N ILE A 5 -8.80 2.18 9.94
CA ILE A 5 -7.97 1.08 10.40
C ILE A 5 -7.42 0.31 9.21
N LEU A 6 -6.19 -0.16 9.31
CA LEU A 6 -5.51 -0.87 8.24
C LEU A 6 -5.76 -2.37 8.38
N VAL A 7 -5.94 -3.03 7.25
CA VAL A 7 -5.87 -4.50 7.18
C VAL A 7 -4.40 -4.92 7.33
N ASN A 8 -4.12 -5.76 8.33
CA ASN A 8 -2.77 -6.23 8.67
C ASN A 8 -2.52 -7.71 8.30
N THR A 9 -3.47 -8.33 7.61
CA THR A 9 -3.37 -9.69 7.05
C THR A 9 -3.43 -9.64 5.53
N SER A 10 -2.87 -10.65 4.84
CA SER A 10 -2.88 -10.68 3.37
C SER A 10 -4.28 -10.52 2.76
N VAL A 11 -5.27 -11.18 3.37
CA VAL A 11 -6.69 -11.07 3.02
C VAL A 11 -7.51 -11.03 4.31
N ALA A 12 -8.48 -10.13 4.38
CA ALA A 12 -9.50 -10.06 5.41
C ALA A 12 -10.86 -10.39 4.81
N ASN A 13 -11.59 -11.31 5.44
CA ASN A 13 -12.97 -11.63 5.09
C ASN A 13 -13.92 -10.63 5.75
N LEU A 14 -14.83 -10.04 4.97
CA LEU A 14 -15.79 -9.05 5.43
C LEU A 14 -17.22 -9.61 5.31
N TYR A 15 -17.98 -9.48 6.40
CA TYR A 15 -19.23 -10.18 6.63
C TYR A 15 -20.42 -9.21 6.67
N LYS A 16 -21.63 -9.72 6.39
CA LYS A 16 -22.86 -8.90 6.42
C LYS A 16 -23.24 -8.43 7.82
N THR A 17 -22.97 -9.25 8.84
CA THR A 17 -23.23 -8.97 10.27
C THR A 17 -22.00 -9.38 11.10
N PRO A 18 -21.84 -8.92 12.36
CA PRO A 18 -20.64 -9.18 13.17
C PRO A 18 -20.56 -10.64 13.69
N SER A 19 -20.47 -11.59 12.78
CA SER A 19 -20.44 -13.03 13.08
C SER A 19 -19.80 -13.80 11.93
N PHE A 20 -18.93 -14.76 12.26
CA PHE A 20 -18.35 -15.67 11.27
C PHE A 20 -19.37 -16.62 10.62
N LYS A 21 -20.58 -16.75 11.21
CA LYS A 21 -21.69 -17.52 10.62
C LYS A 21 -22.49 -16.70 9.59
N SER A 22 -22.19 -15.40 9.49
CA SER A 22 -22.85 -14.50 8.54
C SER A 22 -22.36 -14.74 7.12
N GLU A 23 -23.13 -14.24 6.16
CA GLU A 23 -22.77 -14.19 4.75
C GLU A 23 -21.44 -13.43 4.57
N LEU A 24 -20.48 -14.04 3.88
CA LEU A 24 -19.28 -13.38 3.39
C LEU A 24 -19.68 -12.52 2.19
N VAL A 25 -19.54 -11.21 2.31
CA VAL A 25 -20.02 -10.27 1.29
C VAL A 25 -18.89 -9.68 0.43
N THR A 26 -17.68 -9.59 0.98
CA THR A 26 -16.50 -9.07 0.27
C THR A 26 -15.20 -9.41 1.01
N GLN A 27 -14.07 -8.97 0.48
CA GLN A 27 -12.75 -9.08 1.08
C GLN A 27 -12.00 -7.74 0.99
N ALA A 28 -11.10 -7.53 1.94
CA ALA A 28 -10.15 -6.42 1.93
C ALA A 28 -8.73 -6.98 1.92
N LEU A 29 -7.83 -6.29 1.24
CA LEU A 29 -6.45 -6.75 1.08
C LEU A 29 -5.54 -6.07 2.09
N TYR A 30 -4.39 -6.69 2.36
CA TYR A 30 -3.38 -6.08 3.19
C TYR A 30 -3.08 -4.62 2.80
N GLY A 31 -3.01 -3.75 3.81
CA GLY A 31 -2.71 -2.33 3.63
C GLY A 31 -3.89 -1.51 3.13
N GLU A 32 -5.03 -2.14 2.82
CA GLU A 32 -6.28 -1.43 2.58
C GLU A 32 -6.72 -0.70 3.85
N GLU A 33 -7.09 0.57 3.66
CA GLU A 33 -7.58 1.42 4.73
C GLU A 33 -9.10 1.38 4.75
N LEU A 34 -9.64 1.00 5.90
CA LEU A 34 -11.06 0.82 6.13
C LEU A 34 -11.58 1.95 7.00
N LEU A 35 -12.61 2.65 6.55
CA LEU A 35 -13.29 3.68 7.35
C LEU A 35 -14.13 3.00 8.42
N ILE A 36 -13.87 3.25 9.70
CA ILE A 36 -14.65 2.71 10.82
C ILE A 36 -15.94 3.51 10.96
N LEU A 37 -17.07 2.82 10.88
CA LEU A 37 -18.41 3.37 11.08
C LEU A 37 -18.94 3.06 12.49
N GLU A 38 -18.70 1.84 12.98
CA GLU A 38 -19.21 1.34 14.26
C GLU A 38 -18.28 0.25 14.79
N GLN A 39 -18.34 -0.01 16.10
CA GLN A 39 -17.66 -1.14 16.74
C GLN A 39 -18.63 -1.88 17.67
N ASP A 40 -18.64 -3.21 17.56
CA ASP A 40 -19.33 -4.13 18.46
C ASP A 40 -18.33 -5.19 18.95
N ASN A 41 -17.89 -5.07 20.21
CA ASN A 41 -16.86 -5.92 20.80
C ASN A 41 -15.58 -5.98 19.92
N ASN A 42 -15.28 -7.16 19.36
CA ASN A 42 -14.13 -7.41 18.48
C ASN A 42 -14.44 -7.21 16.99
N TRP A 43 -15.63 -6.70 16.67
CA TRP A 43 -16.06 -6.46 15.30
C TRP A 43 -16.12 -4.98 15.00
N TYR A 44 -15.71 -4.62 13.79
CA TYR A 44 -15.78 -3.26 13.28
C TYR A 44 -16.67 -3.25 12.06
N LYS A 45 -17.69 -2.39 12.07
CA LYS A 45 -18.41 -2.03 10.85
C LYS A 45 -17.54 -1.03 10.10
N VAL A 46 -17.24 -1.36 8.86
CA VAL A 46 -16.28 -0.63 8.03
C VAL A 46 -16.88 -0.27 6.68
N ARG A 47 -16.31 0.76 6.03
CA ARG A 47 -16.58 1.12 4.63
C ARG A 47 -15.29 1.09 3.82
N GLN A 48 -15.35 0.43 2.66
CA GLN A 48 -14.27 0.38 1.68
C GLN A 48 -14.29 1.60 0.73
N TRP A 49 -13.26 1.73 -0.10
CA TRP A 49 -13.07 2.84 -1.04
C TRP A 49 -14.19 2.96 -2.11
N ASP A 50 -14.90 1.87 -2.37
CA ASP A 50 -16.04 1.78 -3.28
C ASP A 50 -17.40 2.08 -2.59
N ASN A 51 -17.35 2.54 -1.33
CA ASN A 51 -18.49 2.76 -0.44
C ASN A 51 -19.19 1.49 0.06
N TYR A 52 -18.64 0.30 -0.17
CA TYR A 52 -19.23 -0.94 0.34
C TYR A 52 -19.08 -1.05 1.86
N GLU A 53 -20.19 -1.30 2.56
CA GLU A 53 -20.23 -1.45 4.02
C GLU A 53 -20.35 -2.91 4.44
N SER A 54 -19.55 -3.31 5.43
CA SER A 54 -19.55 -4.68 5.96
C SER A 54 -18.83 -4.74 7.31
N TRP A 55 -18.73 -5.93 7.90
CA TRP A 55 -18.13 -6.18 9.21
C TRP A 55 -16.84 -6.99 9.12
N VAL A 56 -15.81 -6.54 9.82
CA VAL A 56 -14.51 -7.22 9.90
C VAL A 56 -14.13 -7.47 11.36
N HIS A 57 -13.52 -8.62 11.64
CA HIS A 57 -13.06 -8.95 12.98
C HIS A 57 -11.67 -8.35 13.25
N SER A 58 -11.42 -7.92 14.49
CA SER A 58 -10.24 -7.17 14.93
C SER A 58 -8.90 -7.85 14.64
N PHE A 59 -8.84 -9.19 14.63
CA PHE A 59 -7.59 -9.92 14.35
C PHE A 59 -7.06 -9.69 12.92
N TYR A 60 -7.89 -9.28 11.97
CA TYR A 60 -7.46 -8.92 10.61
C TYR A 60 -6.81 -7.54 10.55
N LEU A 61 -6.94 -6.75 11.61
CA LEU A 61 -6.68 -5.32 11.61
C LEU A 61 -5.39 -4.98 12.35
N SER A 62 -4.84 -3.80 12.07
CA SER A 62 -3.73 -3.24 12.83
C SER A 62 -4.11 -2.96 14.29
N SER A 63 -3.15 -3.08 15.21
CA SER A 63 -3.37 -2.82 16.64
C SER A 63 -3.68 -1.35 16.99
N SER A 64 -3.51 -0.43 16.03
CA SER A 64 -3.77 1.00 16.20
C SER A 64 -4.83 1.47 15.22
N VAL A 65 -5.80 2.21 15.74
CA VAL A 65 -6.76 2.99 14.94
C VAL A 65 -6.10 4.29 14.54
N ASN A 66 -6.14 4.59 13.25
CA ASN A 66 -5.68 5.88 12.74
C ASN A 66 -6.83 6.89 12.88
N ILE A 67 -6.53 8.03 13.50
CA ILE A 67 -7.45 9.16 13.51
C ILE A 67 -6.99 10.09 12.41
N THR A 68 -7.65 10.02 11.26
CA THR A 68 -7.25 10.75 10.07
C THR A 68 -8.17 11.95 9.90
N ILE A 69 -7.57 13.14 9.92
CA ILE A 69 -8.19 14.35 9.36
C ILE A 69 -7.95 14.23 7.85
N ASP A 70 -8.91 13.67 7.11
CA ASP A 70 -8.93 13.52 5.64
C ASP A 70 -7.55 13.46 5.00
N LYS A 71 -6.92 12.28 4.82
CA LYS A 71 -5.60 12.27 4.17
C LYS A 71 -5.04 10.92 3.75
N ILE A 72 -4.72 10.87 2.46
CA ILE A 72 -3.48 10.31 1.90
C ILE A 72 -2.33 10.43 2.91
N LYS A 73 -1.60 9.34 3.22
CA LYS A 73 -0.38 9.42 4.06
C LYS A 73 0.49 10.53 3.51
N LYS A 74 0.82 11.53 4.35
CA LYS A 74 1.73 12.60 3.93
C LYS A 74 3.08 11.99 3.59
N PHE A 75 3.53 12.23 2.35
CA PHE A 75 4.86 11.83 1.91
C PHE A 75 5.91 12.46 2.83
N SER A 76 6.73 11.61 3.45
CA SER A 76 7.87 12.02 4.26
C SER A 76 8.93 10.92 4.22
N LYS A 77 10.20 11.29 4.38
CA LYS A 77 11.34 10.34 4.40
C LYS A 77 11.08 9.15 5.34
N ASN A 78 10.66 9.42 6.57
CA ASN A 78 10.45 8.38 7.58
C ASN A 78 9.28 7.45 7.23
N ASN A 79 8.17 8.02 6.70
CA ASN A 79 7.02 7.21 6.30
C ASN A 79 7.34 6.36 5.06
N LEU A 80 8.10 6.90 4.10
CA LEU A 80 8.52 6.16 2.93
C LEU A 80 9.39 4.96 3.32
N ILE A 81 10.43 5.18 4.14
CA ILE A 81 11.31 4.12 4.61
C ILE A 81 10.52 3.07 5.39
N SER A 82 9.61 3.48 6.29
CA SER A 82 8.83 2.52 7.08
C SER A 82 7.87 1.71 6.21
N THR A 83 7.18 2.34 5.23
CA THR A 83 6.34 1.62 4.26
C THR A 83 7.17 0.65 3.41
N ALA A 84 8.33 1.07 2.89
CA ALA A 84 9.20 0.21 2.09
C ALA A 84 9.72 -0.99 2.92
N LYS A 85 10.18 -0.73 4.15
CA LYS A 85 10.71 -1.77 5.06
C LYS A 85 9.65 -2.75 5.53
N TYR A 86 8.38 -2.37 5.53
CA TYR A 86 7.29 -3.26 5.88
C TYR A 86 7.30 -4.53 5.00
N PHE A 87 7.66 -4.40 3.73
CA PHE A 87 7.69 -5.52 2.77
C PHE A 87 9.05 -6.23 2.68
N LEU A 88 9.97 -5.99 3.63
CA LEU A 88 11.22 -6.75 3.69
C LEU A 88 10.91 -8.25 3.80
N ASN A 89 11.69 -9.06 3.08
CA ASN A 89 11.57 -10.52 2.98
C ASN A 89 10.34 -11.03 2.23
N VAL A 90 9.48 -10.16 1.66
CA VAL A 90 8.49 -10.61 0.68
C VAL A 90 9.24 -11.16 -0.55
N PRO A 91 8.93 -12.39 -1.01
CA PRO A 91 9.67 -12.99 -2.11
C PRO A 91 9.54 -12.19 -3.40
N TYR A 92 10.57 -12.25 -4.22
CA TYR A 92 10.48 -11.74 -5.58
C TYR A 92 9.51 -12.59 -6.40
N LEU A 93 8.59 -11.94 -7.10
CA LEU A 93 7.64 -12.57 -8.01
C LEU A 93 7.48 -11.68 -9.24
N TRP A 94 7.88 -12.18 -10.41
CA TRP A 94 7.66 -11.48 -11.68
C TRP A 94 6.17 -11.18 -11.88
N GLY A 95 5.82 -9.92 -12.16
CA GLY A 95 4.42 -9.48 -12.25
C GLY A 95 3.78 -9.12 -10.89
N GLY A 96 4.47 -9.42 -9.78
CA GLY A 96 3.96 -9.28 -8.41
C GLY A 96 3.75 -7.83 -7.96
N LYS A 97 2.67 -7.60 -7.21
CA LYS A 97 2.26 -6.28 -6.69
C LYS A 97 1.70 -6.33 -5.27
N SER A 98 1.90 -7.44 -4.55
CA SER A 98 1.28 -7.65 -3.24
C SER A 98 2.25 -8.37 -2.29
N GLN A 99 1.82 -8.56 -1.04
CA GLN A 99 2.60 -9.30 -0.05
C GLN A 99 2.87 -10.78 -0.42
N LEU A 100 2.17 -11.33 -1.43
CA LEU A 100 2.44 -12.67 -1.94
C LEU A 100 3.68 -12.69 -2.84
N GLY A 101 4.13 -11.52 -3.30
CA GLY A 101 5.34 -11.35 -4.05
C GLY A 101 5.34 -10.03 -4.83
N PHE A 102 6.52 -9.45 -4.96
CA PHE A 102 6.75 -8.23 -5.72
C PHE A 102 7.79 -8.43 -6.81
N ASP A 103 7.62 -7.76 -7.94
CA ASP A 103 8.77 -7.38 -8.77
C ASP A 103 9.22 -5.95 -8.45
N CYS A 104 10.31 -5.52 -9.10
CA CYS A 104 10.93 -4.22 -8.82
C CYS A 104 9.95 -3.04 -8.97
N SER A 105 9.29 -2.94 -10.12
CA SER A 105 8.38 -1.84 -10.43
C SER A 105 7.04 -1.95 -9.70
N GLY A 106 6.55 -3.16 -9.43
CA GLY A 106 5.36 -3.42 -8.63
C GLY A 106 5.55 -3.04 -7.16
N PHE A 107 6.73 -3.28 -6.60
CA PHE A 107 7.08 -2.80 -5.26
C PHE A 107 7.07 -1.27 -5.19
N VAL A 108 7.78 -0.60 -6.12
CA VAL A 108 7.80 0.86 -6.21
C VAL A 108 6.40 1.44 -6.36
N GLN A 109 5.59 0.88 -7.27
CA GLN A 109 4.20 1.29 -7.46
C GLN A 109 3.39 1.20 -6.17
N THR A 110 3.49 0.08 -5.44
CA THR A 110 2.73 -0.13 -4.20
C THR A 110 3.17 0.81 -3.08
N VAL A 111 4.47 1.04 -2.91
CA VAL A 111 4.98 1.98 -1.91
C VAL A 111 4.49 3.41 -2.19
N PHE A 112 4.63 3.91 -3.41
CA PHE A 112 4.23 5.27 -3.78
C PHE A 112 2.71 5.47 -3.80
N LYS A 113 1.95 4.44 -4.20
CA LYS A 113 0.48 4.47 -4.14
C LYS A 113 -0.03 4.72 -2.72
N SER A 114 0.66 4.22 -1.69
CA SER A 114 0.29 4.48 -0.30
C SER A 114 0.39 5.96 0.11
N PHE A 115 1.09 6.78 -0.68
CA PHE A 115 1.20 8.23 -0.56
C PHE A 115 0.39 8.98 -1.63
N GLY A 116 -0.54 8.29 -2.31
CA GLY A 116 -1.37 8.89 -3.36
C GLY A 116 -0.62 9.19 -4.66
N ILE A 117 0.59 8.65 -4.84
CA ILE A 117 1.40 8.84 -6.05
C ILE A 117 1.23 7.58 -6.92
N TYR A 118 0.65 7.77 -8.10
CA TYR A 118 0.32 6.68 -9.02
C TYR A 118 1.37 6.59 -10.11
N LEU A 119 2.24 5.59 -10.02
CA LEU A 119 3.29 5.32 -11.00
C LEU A 119 2.85 4.28 -12.04
N PRO A 120 3.37 4.34 -13.28
CA PRO A 120 3.20 3.29 -14.29
C PRO A 120 3.64 1.91 -13.79
N ARG A 121 3.22 0.85 -14.50
CA ARG A 121 3.44 -0.54 -14.05
C ARG A 121 4.89 -0.99 -14.23
N ASP A 122 5.50 -0.67 -15.36
CA ASP A 122 6.79 -1.21 -15.76
C ASP A 122 7.92 -0.20 -15.55
N SER A 123 9.13 -0.67 -15.24
CA SER A 123 10.26 0.18 -14.86
C SER A 123 10.64 1.20 -15.95
N TYR A 124 10.58 0.81 -17.22
CA TYR A 124 10.84 1.72 -18.34
C TYR A 124 9.78 2.82 -18.46
N GLN A 125 8.50 2.50 -18.22
CA GLN A 125 7.43 3.50 -18.19
C GLN A 125 7.53 4.40 -16.96
N GLN A 126 7.99 3.87 -15.83
CA GLN A 126 8.24 4.66 -14.63
C GLN A 126 9.34 5.69 -14.86
N MET A 127 10.42 5.33 -15.57
CA MET A 127 11.48 6.28 -15.97
C MET A 127 10.93 7.41 -16.84
N GLU A 128 10.04 7.08 -17.77
CA GLU A 128 9.40 8.04 -18.69
C GLU A 128 8.20 8.77 -18.07
N TYR A 129 7.93 8.58 -16.78
CA TYR A 129 6.77 9.19 -16.14
C TYR A 129 6.93 10.71 -16.06
N GLU A 130 6.05 11.44 -16.73
CA GLU A 130 6.09 12.89 -16.93
C GLU A 130 6.22 13.73 -15.65
N LYS A 131 5.87 13.18 -14.49
CA LYS A 131 5.96 13.88 -13.19
C LYS A 131 7.28 13.64 -12.47
N LEU A 132 8.15 12.78 -12.99
CA LEU A 132 9.51 12.63 -12.50
C LEU A 132 10.41 13.68 -13.16
N ILE A 133 11.44 14.08 -12.43
CA ILE A 133 12.47 15.00 -12.90
C ILE A 133 13.78 14.24 -12.80
N GLU A 134 14.57 14.26 -13.87
CA GLU A 134 15.92 13.72 -13.87
C GLU A 134 16.82 14.60 -12.99
N ILE A 135 17.63 13.96 -12.15
CA ILE A 135 18.55 14.62 -11.24
C ILE A 135 19.95 14.05 -11.42
N GLU A 136 20.96 14.85 -11.06
CA GLU A 136 22.33 14.38 -10.99
C GLU A 136 22.50 13.38 -9.84
N TYR A 137 23.35 12.37 -10.03
CA TYR A 137 23.58 11.35 -9.01
C TYR A 137 24.05 11.94 -7.67
N SER A 138 24.81 13.04 -7.71
CA SER A 138 25.29 13.75 -6.52
C SER A 138 24.18 14.43 -5.69
N GLU A 139 22.99 14.60 -6.26
CA GLU A 139 21.85 15.25 -5.62
C GLU A 139 20.85 14.26 -5.01
N ILE A 140 21.14 12.96 -5.09
CA ILE A 140 20.22 11.90 -4.69
C ILE A 140 19.79 12.02 -3.22
N LYS A 141 18.50 11.83 -3.00
CA LYS A 141 17.82 11.90 -1.72
C LYS A 141 16.98 10.65 -1.52
N VAL A 142 16.59 10.45 -0.26
CA VAL A 142 15.64 9.39 0.09
C VAL A 142 14.31 9.64 -0.60
N GLY A 143 13.84 8.62 -1.32
CA GLY A 143 12.64 8.69 -2.13
C GLY A 143 12.87 8.88 -3.61
N ASP A 144 14.10 9.17 -4.04
CA ASP A 144 14.42 9.17 -5.46
C ASP A 144 14.44 7.74 -6.00
N LEU A 145 14.05 7.61 -7.27
CA LEU A 145 14.04 6.34 -7.97
C LEU A 145 15.35 6.17 -8.74
N LEU A 146 15.98 5.01 -8.55
CA LEU A 146 17.18 4.59 -9.26
C LEU A 146 16.76 3.63 -10.36
N PHE A 147 17.02 3.98 -11.62
CA PHE A 147 16.75 3.13 -12.77
C PHE A 147 18.04 2.48 -13.27
N PHE A 148 18.00 1.18 -13.55
CA PHE A 148 19.13 0.42 -14.07
C PHE A 148 18.76 -0.13 -15.44
N ALA A 149 19.72 -0.04 -16.37
CA ALA A 149 19.53 -0.43 -17.75
C ALA A 149 20.62 -1.38 -18.23
N ASP A 150 20.23 -2.31 -19.09
CA ASP A 150 21.16 -3.07 -19.93
C ASP A 150 20.88 -2.69 -21.39
N ASN A 151 21.94 -2.47 -22.18
CA ASN A 151 21.83 -2.05 -23.58
C ASN A 151 20.85 -0.87 -23.83
N LYS A 152 20.86 0.13 -22.93
CA LYS A 152 19.97 1.32 -22.94
C LYS A 152 18.48 1.02 -22.67
N THR A 153 18.12 -0.20 -22.30
CA THR A 153 16.75 -0.55 -21.91
C THR A 153 16.69 -0.72 -20.40
N VAL A 154 15.85 0.09 -19.74
CA VAL A 154 15.61 -0.03 -18.29
C VAL A 154 14.94 -1.35 -17.97
N ASN A 155 15.56 -2.13 -17.08
CA ASN A 155 15.08 -3.45 -16.67
C ASN A 155 14.91 -3.58 -15.14
N HIS A 156 15.34 -2.58 -14.37
CA HIS A 156 15.20 -2.57 -12.93
C HIS A 156 14.99 -1.17 -12.38
N VAL A 157 14.31 -1.08 -11.23
CA VAL A 157 14.07 0.17 -10.50
C VAL A 157 14.18 -0.08 -8.99
N ALA A 158 14.75 0.86 -8.26
CA ALA A 158 14.87 0.83 -6.81
C ALA A 158 14.49 2.17 -6.17
N ILE A 159 14.13 2.14 -4.88
CA ILE A 159 13.88 3.34 -4.07
C ILE A 159 15.15 3.64 -3.27
N CYS A 160 15.72 4.85 -3.41
CA CYS A 160 16.81 5.30 -2.56
C CYS A 160 16.31 5.49 -1.11
N ILE A 161 16.99 4.87 -0.14
CA ILE A 161 16.66 4.98 1.30
C ILE A 161 17.76 5.63 2.15
N GLY A 162 18.84 6.10 1.52
CA GLY A 162 19.99 6.75 2.15
C GLY A 162 21.21 5.84 2.24
#